data_AF-A0A937N239-F1
#
_entry.id   AF-A0A937N239-F1
#
_cell.length_a   1.000
_cell.length_b   1.000
_cell.length_c   1.000
_cell.angle_alpha   90.00
_cell.angle_beta   90.00
_cell.angle_gamma   90.00
#
_symmetry.space_group_name_H-M   'P 1'
#
loop_
_entity.id
_entity.type
_entity.pdbx_description
1 polymer ?
#
loop_
_entity_poly.entity_id
_entity_poly.type
_entity_poly.pdbx_seq_one_letter_code
_entity_poly.pdbx_strand_id
1 'polypeptide(L)'
;MFEPNSPFNRFPSACPCCGYATLDARGEYDICTICWWEDDGQDNDDANVVRGGPNSNVSLTRARINFLIDGIFQPSRTDLRDKQDSVESHEQQRYFTFDPASSTVAEPAHGWSTTVRDLDDDPQRSLYSVGDSVHVVVNYRNKTPRSGAIESVIWHHKLQIWHYRIVDPHGRKISKRYDAPDLIAATEMSDNQTLNRSGRSGGNQVGG
;
A
#
# COMPACT_ATOMS: atom_id res chain seq x y z
N MET A 1 -20.66 33.25 4.87
CA MET A 1 -20.34 34.19 3.77
C MET A 1 -18.86 33.97 3.48
N PHE A 2 -18.54 33.28 2.39
CA PHE A 2 -17.16 32.93 2.04
C PHE A 2 -16.53 34.11 1.28
N GLU A 3 -15.41 34.62 1.79
CA GLU A 3 -14.71 35.74 1.15
C GLU A 3 -13.80 35.23 0.01
N PRO A 4 -13.97 35.72 -1.23
CA PRO A 4 -13.30 35.17 -2.41
C PRO A 4 -11.80 35.48 -2.51
N ASN A 5 -11.19 36.19 -1.54
CA ASN A 5 -9.80 36.66 -1.60
C ASN A 5 -8.95 36.26 -0.39
N SER A 6 -9.28 35.18 0.32
CA SER A 6 -8.47 34.73 1.45
C SER A 6 -7.25 33.92 0.98
N PRO A 7 -6.02 34.25 1.41
CA PRO A 7 -4.80 33.53 1.04
C PRO A 7 -4.62 32.19 1.77
N PHE A 8 -5.62 31.74 2.53
CA PHE A 8 -5.63 30.42 3.13
C PHE A 8 -5.96 29.41 2.04
N ASN A 9 -5.04 28.47 1.83
CA ASN A 9 -5.25 27.30 1.00
C ASN A 9 -6.63 26.71 1.34
N ARG A 10 -7.55 26.68 0.36
CA ARG A 10 -8.96 26.28 0.59
C ARG A 10 -9.06 24.84 1.09
N PHE A 11 -8.04 24.04 0.82
CA PHE A 11 -7.91 22.66 1.23
C PHE A 11 -6.63 22.50 2.05
N PRO A 12 -6.69 22.32 3.38
CA PRO A 12 -5.49 22.19 4.19
C PRO A 12 -4.78 20.84 4.00
N SER A 13 -5.45 19.84 3.41
CA SER A 13 -4.96 18.46 3.36
C SER A 13 -4.70 17.97 1.94
N ALA A 14 -3.51 17.39 1.75
CA ALA A 14 -3.08 16.75 0.52
C ALA A 14 -3.77 15.40 0.32
N CYS A 15 -4.26 15.14 -0.90
CA CYS A 15 -4.72 13.81 -1.29
C CYS A 15 -3.57 12.79 -1.18
N PRO A 16 -3.77 11.61 -0.56
CA PRO A 16 -2.71 10.62 -0.43
C PRO A 16 -2.31 9.96 -1.76
N CYS A 17 -3.13 10.10 -2.80
CA CYS A 17 -2.89 9.57 -4.14
C CYS A 17 -2.06 10.54 -5.00
N CYS A 18 -2.56 11.75 -5.26
CA CYS A 18 -1.88 12.69 -6.16
C CYS A 18 -0.98 13.72 -5.45
N GLY A 19 -1.18 13.93 -4.15
CA GLY A 19 -0.39 14.86 -3.34
C GLY A 19 -0.81 16.32 -3.42
N TYR A 20 -1.87 16.66 -4.16
CA TYR A 20 -2.42 18.01 -4.23
C TYR A 20 -3.43 18.27 -3.11
N ALA A 21 -3.40 19.51 -2.62
CA ALA A 21 -4.31 20.04 -1.62
C ALA A 21 -5.74 20.15 -2.16
N THR A 22 -6.55 19.14 -1.88
CA THR A 22 -7.92 18.96 -2.43
C THR A 22 -8.92 18.47 -1.38
N LEU A 23 -8.45 18.19 -0.16
CA LEU A 23 -9.27 17.64 0.92
C LEU A 23 -9.41 18.64 2.06
N ASP A 24 -10.59 18.68 2.68
CA ASP A 24 -10.83 19.51 3.86
C ASP A 24 -10.14 18.91 5.09
N ALA A 25 -10.14 17.58 5.21
CA ALA A 25 -9.44 16.83 6.25
C ALA A 25 -9.02 15.44 5.76
N ARG A 26 -8.08 14.80 6.45
CA ARG A 26 -7.65 13.44 6.15
C ARG A 26 -8.60 12.40 6.77
N GLY A 27 -8.96 11.37 6.01
CA GLY A 27 -9.73 10.21 6.46
C GLY A 27 -11.24 10.45 6.60
N GLU A 28 -11.75 11.56 6.06
CA GLU A 28 -13.17 11.93 6.14
C GLU A 28 -13.97 11.54 4.88
N TYR A 29 -13.44 10.64 4.05
CA TYR A 29 -14.07 10.14 2.82
C TYR A 29 -14.31 11.22 1.74
N ASP A 30 -13.56 12.31 1.79
CA ASP A 30 -13.54 13.30 0.72
C ASP A 30 -12.97 12.69 -0.56
N ILE A 31 -13.57 13.03 -1.71
CA ILE A 31 -13.08 12.61 -3.03
C ILE A 31 -12.23 13.73 -3.62
N CYS A 32 -10.98 13.42 -3.93
CA CYS A 32 -10.06 14.35 -4.58
C CYS A 32 -10.61 14.78 -5.95
N THR A 33 -10.81 16.08 -6.16
CA THR A 33 -11.34 16.64 -7.42
C THR A 33 -10.35 16.57 -8.59
N ILE A 34 -9.06 16.37 -8.30
CA ILE A 34 -8.03 16.15 -9.32
C ILE A 34 -8.01 14.69 -9.74
N CYS A 35 -7.64 13.77 -8.84
CA CYS A 35 -7.37 12.38 -9.22
C CYS A 35 -8.53 11.42 -9.04
N TRP A 36 -9.62 11.84 -8.37
CA TRP A 36 -10.82 11.04 -8.04
C TRP A 36 -10.63 9.89 -7.03
N TRP A 37 -9.51 9.87 -6.31
CA TRP A 37 -9.35 8.99 -5.14
C TRP A 37 -10.20 9.46 -3.96
N GLU A 38 -10.91 8.54 -3.29
CA GLU A 38 -11.59 8.79 -2.02
C GLU A 38 -10.63 8.58 -0.85
N ASP A 39 -10.47 9.58 0.03
CA ASP A 39 -9.61 9.49 1.20
C ASP A 39 -10.30 8.74 2.36
N ASP A 40 -10.24 7.42 2.33
CA ASP A 40 -10.71 6.51 3.39
C ASP A 40 -9.72 6.35 4.56
N GLY A 41 -8.72 7.24 4.63
CA GLY A 41 -7.66 7.24 5.66
C GLY A 41 -6.51 6.27 5.38
N GLN A 42 -6.46 5.62 4.21
CA GLN A 42 -5.30 4.86 3.75
C GLN A 42 -4.08 5.78 3.54
N ASP A 43 -2.88 5.30 3.88
CA ASP A 43 -1.62 6.00 3.61
C ASP A 43 -0.45 5.02 3.43
N ASN A 44 0.79 5.50 3.50
CA ASN A 44 2.03 4.76 3.21
C ASN A 44 2.12 3.37 3.86
N ASP A 45 1.73 3.23 5.13
CA ASP A 45 1.86 1.98 5.89
C ASP A 45 0.99 0.85 5.34
N ASP A 46 -0.09 1.18 4.64
CA ASP A 46 -1.01 0.20 4.07
C ASP A 46 -1.35 0.49 2.60
N ALA A 47 -0.52 1.26 1.89
CA ALA A 47 -0.79 1.74 0.54
C ALA A 47 -0.94 0.62 -0.51
N ASN A 48 -0.34 -0.56 -0.28
CA ASN A 48 -0.46 -1.71 -1.17
C ASN A 48 -1.77 -2.50 -0.97
N VAL A 49 -2.54 -2.22 0.08
CA VAL A 49 -3.78 -2.93 0.38
C VAL A 49 -4.90 -2.44 -0.53
N VAL A 50 -5.69 -3.36 -1.10
CA VAL A 50 -6.95 -3.02 -1.78
C VAL A 50 -8.07 -3.00 -0.74
N ARG A 51 -8.58 -1.80 -0.42
CA ARG A 51 -9.64 -1.63 0.59
C ARG A 51 -11.07 -1.75 0.02
N GLY A 52 -11.24 -1.58 -1.29
CA GLY A 52 -12.56 -1.69 -1.93
C GLY A 52 -13.29 -0.34 -2.03
N GLY A 53 -14.61 -0.39 -1.94
CA GLY A 53 -15.45 0.81 -1.88
C GLY A 53 -15.42 1.65 -3.17
N PRO A 54 -15.52 2.99 -3.06
CA PRO A 54 -15.42 3.92 -4.18
C PRO A 54 -14.09 3.84 -4.94
N ASN A 55 -13.01 3.46 -4.26
CA ASN A 55 -11.69 3.19 -4.84
C ASN A 55 -11.62 1.86 -5.61
N SER A 56 -12.73 1.13 -5.71
CA SER A 56 -12.87 -0.09 -6.51
C SER A 56 -11.85 -1.16 -6.12
N ASN A 57 -11.13 -1.74 -7.08
CA ASN A 57 -10.13 -2.77 -6.85
C ASN A 57 -8.69 -2.23 -6.96
N VAL A 58 -8.51 -0.92 -6.73
CA VAL A 58 -7.24 -0.22 -6.87
C VAL A 58 -6.66 0.04 -5.49
N SER A 59 -5.39 -0.34 -5.27
CA SER A 59 -4.66 0.05 -4.06
C SER A 59 -4.16 1.50 -4.18
N LEU A 60 -3.90 2.17 -3.06
CA LEU A 60 -3.37 3.54 -3.09
C LEU A 60 -2.04 3.64 -3.86
N THR A 61 -1.16 2.64 -3.73
CA THR A 61 0.08 2.57 -4.52
C THR A 61 -0.20 2.48 -6.01
N ARG A 62 -1.15 1.64 -6.44
CA ARG A 62 -1.55 1.54 -7.84
C ARG A 62 -2.18 2.86 -8.32
N ALA A 63 -2.98 3.52 -7.48
CA ALA A 63 -3.57 4.82 -7.78
C ALA A 63 -2.51 5.92 -7.96
N ARG A 64 -1.46 5.96 -7.12
CA ARG A 64 -0.30 6.85 -7.29
C ARG A 64 0.38 6.64 -8.63
N ILE A 65 0.66 5.39 -8.99
CA ILE A 65 1.27 5.04 -10.29
C ILE A 65 0.37 5.48 -11.45
N ASN A 66 -0.92 5.15 -11.38
CA ASN A 66 -1.90 5.55 -12.40
C ASN A 66 -1.99 7.07 -12.53
N PHE A 67 -1.97 7.81 -11.42
CA PHE A 67 -1.98 9.27 -11.48
C PHE A 67 -0.70 9.82 -12.13
N LEU A 68 0.46 9.29 -11.76
CA LEU A 68 1.75 9.70 -12.34
C LEU A 68 1.86 9.42 -13.85
N ILE A 69 1.15 8.40 -14.36
CA ILE A 69 1.16 8.01 -15.79
C ILE A 69 0.01 8.65 -16.57
N ASP A 70 -1.21 8.58 -16.04
CA ASP A 70 -2.47 8.86 -16.74
C ASP A 70 -3.25 10.06 -16.19
N GLY A 71 -2.77 10.66 -15.09
CA GLY A 71 -3.39 11.82 -14.45
C GLY A 71 -4.66 11.51 -13.64
N ILE A 72 -5.01 10.24 -13.41
CA ILE A 72 -6.22 9.82 -12.68
C ILE A 72 -5.96 8.53 -11.87
N PHE A 73 -6.66 8.34 -10.74
CA PHE A 73 -6.45 7.17 -9.88
C PHE A 73 -6.73 5.83 -10.58
N GLN A 74 -7.68 5.82 -11.53
CA GLN A 74 -8.09 4.64 -12.28
C GLN A 74 -8.33 5.00 -13.76
N PRO A 75 -7.42 4.65 -14.68
CA PRO A 75 -7.47 5.10 -16.09
C PRO A 75 -8.74 4.69 -16.85
N SER A 76 -9.39 3.60 -16.43
CA SER A 76 -10.66 3.13 -17.00
C SER A 76 -11.86 4.02 -16.67
N ARG A 77 -11.75 4.94 -15.71
CA ARG A 77 -12.80 5.92 -15.35
C ARG A 77 -12.78 7.12 -16.29
N THR A 78 -12.97 6.86 -17.58
CA THR A 78 -12.99 7.89 -18.62
C THR A 78 -14.14 8.89 -18.41
N ASP A 79 -15.21 8.48 -17.73
CA ASP A 79 -16.38 9.29 -17.37
C ASP A 79 -16.10 10.44 -16.38
N LEU A 80 -14.91 10.43 -15.76
CA LEU A 80 -14.50 11.42 -14.76
C LEU A 80 -13.51 12.45 -15.30
N ARG A 81 -12.89 12.21 -16.47
CA ARG A 81 -11.78 13.02 -16.99
C ARG A 81 -12.17 14.48 -17.22
N ASP A 82 -13.33 14.71 -17.84
CA ASP A 82 -13.84 16.05 -18.13
C ASP A 82 -14.34 16.80 -16.88
N LYS A 83 -14.32 16.14 -15.71
CA LYS A 83 -14.75 16.69 -14.41
C LYS A 83 -13.58 16.94 -13.47
N GLN A 84 -12.35 16.70 -13.90
CA GLN A 84 -11.16 16.93 -13.08
C GLN A 84 -10.91 18.43 -12.93
N ASP A 85 -10.56 18.84 -11.71
CA ASP A 85 -9.93 20.14 -11.52
C ASP A 85 -8.51 20.12 -12.11
N SER A 86 -8.05 21.29 -12.57
CA SER A 86 -6.70 21.46 -13.10
C SER A 86 -5.68 21.42 -11.97
N VAL A 87 -4.54 20.77 -12.17
CA VAL A 87 -3.48 20.72 -11.14
C VAL A 87 -2.92 22.11 -10.83
N GLU A 88 -3.00 23.03 -11.80
CA GLU A 88 -2.56 24.41 -11.65
C GLU A 88 -3.43 25.22 -10.68
N SER A 89 -4.66 24.79 -10.37
CA SER A 89 -5.52 25.45 -9.38
C SER A 89 -5.30 24.99 -7.94
N HIS A 90 -4.39 24.04 -7.70
CA HIS A 90 -4.15 23.47 -6.37
C HIS A 90 -2.66 23.45 -6.01
N GLU A 91 -2.36 23.69 -4.74
CA GLU A 91 -1.01 23.54 -4.21
C GLU A 91 -0.64 22.06 -4.11
N GLN A 92 0.53 21.68 -4.62
CA GLN A 92 1.09 20.34 -4.40
C GLN A 92 1.87 20.31 -3.08
N GLN A 93 1.40 19.49 -2.14
CA GLN A 93 1.96 19.39 -0.79
C GLN A 93 2.72 18.08 -0.55
N ARG A 94 2.39 17.02 -1.29
CA ARG A 94 3.12 15.73 -1.28
C ARG A 94 3.61 15.41 -2.69
N TYR A 95 4.79 14.80 -2.76
CA TYR A 95 5.45 14.49 -4.01
C TYR A 95 5.75 13.00 -4.08
N PHE A 96 5.19 12.36 -5.11
CA PHE A 96 5.41 10.96 -5.43
C PHE A 96 6.22 10.83 -6.71
N THR A 97 7.03 9.79 -6.80
CA THR A 97 7.80 9.47 -8.01
C THR A 97 7.54 8.04 -8.44
N PHE A 98 7.65 7.77 -9.74
CA PHE A 98 7.65 6.43 -10.30
C PHE A 98 8.84 6.28 -11.25
N ASP A 99 9.72 5.34 -10.95
CA ASP A 99 10.84 4.96 -11.81
C ASP A 99 10.46 3.70 -12.59
N PRO A 100 10.24 3.79 -13.92
CA PRO A 100 9.88 2.64 -14.73
C PRO A 100 11.01 1.62 -14.87
N ALA A 101 12.28 2.01 -14.70
CA ALA A 101 13.42 1.10 -14.85
C ALA A 101 13.50 0.11 -13.69
N SER A 102 13.28 0.60 -12.46
CA SER A 102 13.21 -0.24 -11.26
C SER A 102 11.78 -0.68 -10.91
N SER A 103 10.77 -0.13 -11.60
CA SER A 103 9.36 -0.28 -11.23
C SER A 103 9.09 0.12 -9.78
N THR A 104 9.77 1.16 -9.31
CA THR A 104 9.68 1.66 -7.92
C THR A 104 8.81 2.89 -7.88
N VAL A 105 7.91 2.94 -6.90
CA VAL A 105 7.15 4.14 -6.54
C VAL A 105 7.56 4.59 -5.16
N ALA A 106 7.73 5.88 -4.97
CA ALA A 106 8.25 6.43 -3.73
C ALA A 106 7.60 7.76 -3.34
N GLU A 107 7.67 8.08 -2.06
CA GLU A 107 7.46 9.40 -1.48
C GLU A 107 8.77 9.83 -0.79
N PRO A 108 9.69 10.47 -1.52
CA PRO A 108 11.05 10.69 -1.03
C PRO A 108 11.10 11.49 0.28
N ALA A 109 10.24 12.50 0.44
CA ALA A 109 10.18 13.34 1.63
C ALA A 109 9.84 12.56 2.92
N HIS A 110 9.16 11.41 2.79
CA HIS A 110 8.77 10.55 3.90
C HIS A 110 9.61 9.27 3.98
N GLY A 111 10.63 9.12 3.13
CA GLY A 111 11.46 7.91 3.08
C GLY A 111 10.69 6.63 2.73
N TRP A 112 9.50 6.77 2.13
CA TRP A 112 8.66 5.63 1.77
C TRP A 112 8.91 5.22 0.32
N SER A 113 8.96 3.92 0.06
CA SER A 113 9.00 3.35 -1.29
C SER A 113 8.51 1.91 -1.31
N THR A 114 8.04 1.45 -2.47
CA THR A 114 7.67 0.06 -2.75
C THR A 114 7.83 -0.20 -4.26
N THR A 115 7.79 -1.45 -4.68
CA THR A 115 7.88 -1.83 -6.08
C THR A 115 6.53 -2.30 -6.62
N VAL A 116 6.33 -2.21 -7.94
CA VAL A 116 5.15 -2.78 -8.61
C VAL A 116 5.01 -4.27 -8.32
N ARG A 117 6.12 -4.97 -8.08
CA ARG A 117 6.11 -6.39 -7.71
C ARG A 117 5.39 -6.63 -6.38
N ASP A 118 5.51 -5.71 -5.42
CA ASP A 118 4.91 -5.84 -4.08
C ASP A 118 3.40 -5.62 -4.07
N LEU A 119 2.83 -5.11 -5.18
CA LEU A 119 1.38 -4.94 -5.34
C LEU A 119 0.67 -6.27 -5.56
N ASP A 120 1.37 -7.25 -6.14
CA ASP A 120 0.84 -8.58 -6.42
C ASP A 120 -0.51 -8.58 -7.17
N ASP A 121 -0.64 -7.64 -8.10
CA ASP A 121 -1.83 -7.39 -8.93
C ASP A 121 -1.60 -7.74 -10.41
N ASP A 122 -0.53 -8.48 -10.72
CA ASP A 122 -0.26 -9.05 -12.05
C ASP A 122 -0.96 -10.41 -12.21
N PRO A 123 -1.99 -10.55 -13.08
CA PRO A 123 -2.71 -11.81 -13.29
C PRO A 123 -1.85 -12.95 -13.84
N GLN A 124 -0.65 -12.67 -14.36
CA GLN A 124 0.24 -13.66 -14.94
C GLN A 124 1.32 -14.12 -13.97
N ARG A 125 1.57 -13.38 -12.89
CA ARG A 125 2.72 -13.61 -12.03
C ARG A 125 2.48 -13.25 -10.57
N SER A 126 2.09 -14.24 -9.77
CA SER A 126 1.97 -14.09 -8.31
C SER A 126 3.30 -13.77 -7.62
N LEU A 127 3.24 -13.11 -6.48
CA LEU A 127 4.36 -12.77 -5.61
C LEU A 127 4.97 -14.03 -4.99
N TYR A 128 4.10 -14.90 -4.43
CA TYR A 128 4.49 -16.19 -3.87
C TYR A 128 4.08 -17.36 -4.78
N SER A 129 4.82 -18.45 -4.68
CA SER A 129 4.62 -19.72 -5.39
C SER A 129 4.24 -20.85 -4.43
N VAL A 130 3.59 -21.89 -4.94
CA VAL A 130 3.31 -23.10 -4.16
C VAL A 130 4.62 -23.69 -3.62
N GLY A 131 4.65 -23.96 -2.32
CA GLY A 131 5.83 -24.44 -1.59
C GLY A 131 6.63 -23.36 -0.88
N ASP A 132 6.45 -22.08 -1.20
CA ASP A 132 7.16 -20.99 -0.53
C ASP A 132 6.83 -20.97 0.96
N SER A 133 7.86 -20.82 1.79
CA SER A 133 7.71 -20.70 3.24
C SER A 133 7.42 -19.26 3.61
N VAL A 134 6.31 -19.03 4.32
CA VAL A 134 5.82 -17.69 4.66
C VAL A 134 5.41 -17.61 6.13
N HIS A 135 5.43 -16.38 6.64
CA HIS A 135 4.89 -16.02 7.95
C HIS A 135 3.77 -15.02 7.78
N VAL A 136 2.71 -15.18 8.57
CA VAL A 136 1.59 -14.25 8.59
C VAL A 136 1.98 -13.02 9.39
N VAL A 137 1.89 -11.84 8.76
CA VAL A 137 2.06 -10.54 9.40
C VAL A 137 0.97 -10.35 10.43
N VAL A 138 1.35 -10.12 11.69
CA VAL A 138 0.39 -9.87 12.77
C VAL A 138 -0.10 -8.43 12.68
N ASN A 139 -1.40 -8.25 12.50
CA ASN A 139 -2.05 -6.95 12.38
C ASN A 139 -3.52 -7.05 12.82
N TYR A 140 -4.32 -6.00 12.60
CA TYR A 140 -5.73 -5.99 12.99
C TYR A 140 -6.58 -7.06 12.27
N ARG A 141 -6.20 -7.49 11.04
CA ARG A 141 -6.83 -8.58 10.27
C ARG A 141 -6.32 -9.96 10.68
N ASN A 142 -5.08 -10.05 11.19
CA ASN A 142 -4.35 -11.27 11.46
C ASN A 142 -3.80 -11.30 12.90
N LYS A 143 -4.66 -11.60 13.87
CA LYS A 143 -4.26 -11.55 15.30
C LYS A 143 -3.38 -12.72 15.76
N THR A 144 -3.42 -13.86 15.07
CA THR A 144 -2.69 -15.07 15.46
C THR A 144 -1.45 -15.22 14.59
N PRO A 145 -0.23 -15.21 15.16
CA PRO A 145 0.98 -15.54 14.42
C PRO A 145 0.87 -16.96 13.85
N ARG A 146 1.14 -17.11 12.55
CA ARG A 146 1.16 -18.41 11.88
C ARG A 146 2.33 -18.43 10.90
N SER A 147 2.88 -19.62 10.68
CA SER A 147 3.85 -19.89 9.63
C SER A 147 3.46 -21.18 8.91
N GLY A 148 3.91 -21.29 7.67
CA GLY A 148 3.55 -22.43 6.84
C GLY A 148 4.13 -22.33 5.44
N ALA A 149 3.75 -23.28 4.60
CA ALA A 149 4.06 -23.26 3.17
C ALA A 149 2.82 -22.87 2.36
N ILE A 150 3.01 -22.16 1.25
CA ILE A 150 1.93 -21.87 0.29
C ILE A 150 1.40 -23.18 -0.30
N GLU A 151 0.13 -23.47 -0.09
CA GLU A 151 -0.58 -24.63 -0.64
C GLU A 151 -1.16 -24.32 -2.03
N SER A 152 -1.73 -23.13 -2.20
CA SER A 152 -2.42 -22.75 -3.43
C SER A 152 -2.34 -21.26 -3.69
N VAL A 153 -2.20 -20.90 -4.97
CA VAL A 153 -2.25 -19.54 -5.51
C VAL A 153 -3.49 -19.39 -6.37
N ILE A 154 -4.35 -18.41 -6.08
CA ILE A 154 -5.66 -18.27 -6.72
C ILE A 154 -5.89 -16.81 -7.13
N TRP A 155 -6.01 -16.53 -8.42
CA TRP A 155 -6.33 -15.20 -8.92
C TRP A 155 -7.78 -14.83 -8.64
N HIS A 156 -8.03 -13.63 -8.11
CA HIS A 156 -9.36 -13.12 -7.85
C HIS A 156 -9.77 -12.08 -8.91
N HIS A 157 -10.42 -12.53 -9.99
CA HIS A 157 -10.77 -11.68 -11.14
C HIS A 157 -11.50 -10.37 -10.80
N LYS A 158 -12.37 -10.33 -9.78
CA LYS A 158 -13.09 -9.09 -9.44
C LYS A 158 -12.21 -8.07 -8.67
N LEU A 159 -11.24 -8.57 -7.90
CA LEU A 159 -10.37 -7.73 -7.08
C LEU A 159 -9.00 -7.49 -7.75
N GLN A 160 -8.69 -8.24 -8.81
CA GLN A 160 -7.41 -8.20 -9.51
C GLN A 160 -6.21 -8.35 -8.55
N ILE A 161 -6.30 -9.31 -7.63
CA ILE A 161 -5.24 -9.67 -6.70
C ILE A 161 -5.12 -11.19 -6.58
N TRP A 162 -3.98 -11.68 -6.12
CA TRP A 162 -3.81 -13.09 -5.74
C TRP A 162 -4.27 -13.35 -4.30
N HIS A 163 -4.94 -14.49 -4.12
CA HIS A 163 -5.19 -15.08 -2.82
C HIS A 163 -4.32 -16.31 -2.61
N TYR A 164 -3.78 -16.39 -1.39
CA TYR A 164 -2.92 -17.47 -0.93
C TYR A 164 -3.61 -18.30 0.14
N ARG A 165 -3.35 -19.60 0.13
CA ARG A 165 -3.64 -20.49 1.25
C ARG A 165 -2.34 -21.11 1.73
N ILE A 166 -2.24 -21.29 3.04
CA ILE A 166 -1.07 -21.90 3.67
C ILE A 166 -1.45 -23.18 4.43
N VAL A 167 -0.51 -24.11 4.48
CA VAL A 167 -0.55 -25.29 5.34
C VAL A 167 0.50 -25.17 6.44
N ASP A 168 0.17 -25.63 7.65
CA ASP A 168 1.14 -25.68 8.74
C ASP A 168 2.27 -26.68 8.47
N PRO A 169 3.33 -26.74 9.29
CA PRO A 169 4.43 -27.69 9.11
C PRO A 169 4.03 -29.18 9.12
N HIS A 170 2.82 -29.51 9.60
CA HIS A 170 2.25 -30.85 9.59
C HIS A 170 1.30 -31.10 8.41
N GLY A 171 1.22 -30.16 7.46
CA GLY A 171 0.35 -30.24 6.29
C GLY A 171 -1.13 -29.96 6.60
N ARG A 172 -1.46 -29.46 7.79
CA ARG A 172 -2.85 -29.13 8.14
C ARG A 172 -3.22 -27.79 7.52
N LYS A 173 -4.35 -27.78 6.82
CA LYS A 173 -4.88 -26.58 6.16
C LYS A 173 -5.25 -25.51 7.19
N ILE A 174 -4.79 -24.30 6.95
CA ILE A 174 -5.29 -23.12 7.65
C ILE A 174 -6.47 -22.58 6.85
N SER A 175 -7.69 -22.62 7.44
CA SER A 175 -8.96 -22.28 6.76
C SER A 175 -9.17 -20.78 6.55
N LYS A 176 -8.11 -20.05 6.21
CA LYS A 176 -8.12 -18.62 5.89
C LYS A 176 -7.39 -18.39 4.57
N ARG A 177 -7.81 -17.38 3.83
CA ARG A 177 -7.09 -16.85 2.67
C ARG A 177 -6.32 -15.62 3.08
N TYR A 178 -5.15 -15.46 2.48
CA TYR A 178 -4.24 -14.35 2.72
C TYR A 178 -4.00 -13.61 1.41
N ASP A 179 -3.81 -12.29 1.51
CA ASP A 179 -3.34 -11.46 0.40
C ASP A 179 -1.82 -11.26 0.57
N ALA A 180 -1.10 -10.80 -0.45
CA ALA A 180 0.35 -10.60 -0.35
C ALA A 180 0.79 -9.78 0.89
N PRO A 181 0.15 -8.64 1.24
CA PRO A 181 0.52 -7.86 2.44
C PRO A 181 0.30 -8.59 3.77
N ASP A 182 -0.46 -9.69 3.78
CA ASP A 182 -0.64 -10.50 4.99
C ASP A 182 0.53 -11.47 5.24
N LEU A 183 1.47 -11.60 4.29
CA LEU A 183 2.52 -12.61 4.29
C LEU A 183 3.90 -11.95 4.16
N ILE A 184 4.92 -12.57 4.74
CA ILE A 184 6.34 -12.30 4.45
C ILE A 184 7.06 -13.60 4.17
N ALA A 185 8.06 -13.56 3.30
CA ALA A 185 8.89 -14.74 3.04
C ALA A 185 9.69 -15.11 4.30
N ALA A 186 9.80 -16.40 4.62
CA ALA A 186 10.55 -16.85 5.79
C ALA A 186 12.04 -16.46 5.73
N THR A 187 12.59 -16.28 4.53
CA THR A 187 13.96 -15.79 4.30
C THR A 187 14.17 -14.34 4.73
N GLU A 188 13.13 -13.51 4.73
CA GLU A 188 13.21 -12.08 5.10
C GLU A 188 13.12 -11.88 6.62
N MET A 189 12.60 -12.88 7.36
CA MET A 189 12.56 -12.83 8.83
C MET A 189 13.91 -13.06 9.49
N SER A 190 14.80 -13.87 8.89
CA SER A 190 16.11 -14.18 9.47
C SER A 190 17.02 -12.96 9.52
N ASP A 191 16.90 -12.05 8.55
CA ASP A 191 17.75 -10.87 8.47
C ASP A 191 17.36 -9.83 9.56
N ASN A 192 16.06 -9.70 9.85
CA ASN A 192 15.57 -8.85 10.94
C ASN A 192 15.85 -9.41 12.36
N GLN A 193 16.06 -10.72 12.51
CA GLN A 193 16.50 -11.30 13.80
C GLN A 193 18.02 -11.22 14.01
N THR A 194 18.80 -11.19 12.94
CA THR A 194 20.27 -11.11 13.02
C THR A 194 20.72 -9.71 13.48
N LEU A 195 20.03 -8.66 13.04
CA LEU A 195 20.26 -7.28 13.51
C LEU A 195 19.92 -7.07 15.00
N ASN A 196 19.01 -7.85 15.56
CA ASN A 196 18.61 -7.74 16.98
C ASN A 196 19.47 -8.58 17.94
N ARG A 197 20.30 -9.51 17.44
CA ARG A 197 21.18 -10.35 18.28
C ARG A 197 22.58 -9.78 18.51
N SER A 198 23.03 -8.81 17.69
CA SER A 198 24.33 -8.15 17.87
C SER A 198 24.35 -7.08 18.98
N GLY A 199 23.20 -6.78 19.61
CA GLY A 199 23.05 -5.72 20.62
C GLY A 199 23.05 -6.16 22.09
N ARG A 200 23.35 -7.42 22.43
CA ARG A 200 23.29 -7.89 23.84
C ARG A 200 24.47 -8.79 24.23
N SER A 201 25.67 -8.21 24.26
CA SER A 201 26.80 -8.77 25.01
C SER A 201 27.72 -7.65 25.46
N GLY A 202 27.45 -7.11 26.65
CA GLY A 202 28.32 -6.13 27.29
C GLY A 202 27.86 -5.82 28.71
N GLY A 203 28.63 -6.28 29.70
CA GLY A 203 28.62 -5.73 31.05
C GLY A 203 28.19 -6.70 32.15
N ASN A 204 29.13 -7.47 32.68
CA ASN A 204 29.14 -7.75 34.12
C ASN A 204 30.57 -8.09 34.57
N GLN A 205 31.23 -7.16 35.26
CA GLN A 205 32.22 -7.39 36.32
C GLN A 205 32.77 -6.04 36.80
N VAL A 206 32.38 -5.62 38.00
CA VAL A 206 33.23 -4.80 38.87
C VAL A 206 33.09 -5.36 40.28
N GLY A 207 34.15 -6.03 40.73
CA GLY A 207 34.42 -6.35 42.12
C GLY A 207 35.87 -5.96 42.39
N GLY A 208 36.07 -5.09 43.36
CA GLY A 208 37.36 -4.52 43.76
C GLY A 208 37.15 -3.36 44.71
#